data_AF-A0A9E5D397-F1
#
_entry.id   AF-A0A9E5D397-F1
#
_cell.length_a   1.000
_cell.length_b   1.000
_cell.length_c   1.000
_cell.angle_alpha   90.00
_cell.angle_beta   90.00
_cell.angle_gamma   90.00
#
_symmetry.space_group_name_H-M   'P 1'
#
loop_
_entity.id
_entity.type
_entity.pdbx_description
1 polymer ?
#
loop_
_entity_poly.entity_id
_entity_poly.type
_entity_poly.pdbx_seq_one_letter_code
_entity_poly.pdbx_strand_id
1 'polypeptide(L)'
;MVTPQSRAGVLAVEAERFKVYLASLPPEAWDQPSACEGWTVAHVVAHVTSQDFTLRLTRGLAGDYSPPEGSPTVAEHDEDRFAENIYQRALSSRERHGDQLLGDLTRRLDAAARLFKRRFAHHSTVRTSQDNPNRGGKQLFKPHDGRVSAGRAVD
;
A
#
# COMPACT_ATOMS: atom_id res chain seq x y z
N MET A 1 5.00 -15.04 -13.33
CA MET A 1 4.89 -14.96 -11.86
C MET A 1 4.52 -13.52 -11.51
N VAL A 2 3.47 -13.30 -10.70
CA VAL A 2 3.03 -11.94 -10.33
C VAL A 2 3.94 -11.41 -9.23
N THR A 3 4.64 -10.31 -9.47
CA THR A 3 5.55 -9.68 -8.49
C THR A 3 4.90 -8.45 -7.85
N PRO A 4 5.37 -8.00 -6.67
CA PRO A 4 4.92 -6.72 -6.11
C PRO A 4 5.10 -5.53 -7.06
N GLN A 5 6.20 -5.53 -7.83
CA GLN A 5 6.49 -4.54 -8.85
C GLN A 5 5.46 -4.58 -9.98
N SER A 6 5.14 -5.78 -10.50
CA SER A 6 4.13 -5.91 -11.55
C SER A 6 2.75 -5.49 -11.06
N ARG A 7 2.40 -5.79 -9.80
CA ARG A 7 1.15 -5.31 -9.16
C ARG A 7 1.11 -3.81 -9.01
N ALA A 8 2.21 -3.16 -8.59
CA ALA A 8 2.29 -1.71 -8.51
C ALA A 8 2.19 -1.04 -9.89
N GLY A 9 2.73 -1.69 -10.92
CA GLY A 9 2.55 -1.29 -12.32
C GLY A 9 1.09 -1.33 -12.74
N VAL A 10 0.40 -2.45 -12.50
CA VAL A 10 -1.04 -2.62 -12.79
C VAL A 10 -1.87 -1.57 -12.05
N LEU A 11 -1.65 -1.40 -10.74
CA LEU A 11 -2.36 -0.40 -9.94
C LEU A 11 -2.27 1.01 -10.55
N ALA A 12 -1.08 1.41 -10.99
CA ALA A 12 -0.92 2.73 -11.57
C ALA A 12 -1.62 2.86 -12.93
N VAL A 13 -1.55 1.84 -13.77
CA VAL A 13 -2.25 1.85 -15.08
C VAL A 13 -3.76 1.90 -14.88
N GLU A 14 -4.30 1.08 -13.99
CA GLU A 14 -5.74 1.04 -13.72
C GLU A 14 -6.25 2.30 -13.01
N ALA A 15 -5.45 2.89 -12.12
CA ALA A 15 -5.78 4.18 -11.51
C ALA A 15 -5.86 5.30 -12.56
N GLU A 16 -4.93 5.36 -13.53
CA GLU A 16 -5.00 6.33 -14.63
C GLU A 16 -6.22 6.09 -15.52
N ARG A 17 -6.46 4.84 -15.93
CA ARG A 17 -7.62 4.48 -16.77
C ARG A 17 -8.93 4.85 -16.09
N PHE A 18 -9.06 4.55 -14.81
CA PHE A 18 -10.27 4.85 -14.05
C PHE A 18 -10.52 6.36 -13.93
N LYS A 19 -9.48 7.15 -13.64
CA LYS A 19 -9.59 8.62 -13.61
C LYS A 19 -10.03 9.19 -14.96
N VAL A 20 -9.40 8.75 -16.06
CA VAL A 20 -9.73 9.20 -17.42
C VAL A 20 -11.18 8.85 -17.76
N TYR A 21 -11.61 7.63 -17.44
CA TYR A 21 -12.99 7.20 -17.64
C TYR A 21 -13.97 8.10 -16.88
N LEU A 22 -13.77 8.31 -15.58
CA LEU A 22 -14.66 9.15 -14.77
C LEU A 22 -14.69 10.61 -15.24
N ALA A 23 -13.55 11.15 -15.68
CA ALA A 23 -13.47 12.50 -16.22
C ALA A 23 -14.20 12.66 -17.57
N SER A 24 -14.45 11.56 -18.28
CA SER A 24 -15.19 11.57 -19.55
C SER A 24 -16.71 11.42 -19.38
N LEU A 25 -17.19 11.12 -18.17
CA LEU A 25 -18.61 10.93 -17.92
C LEU A 25 -19.36 12.27 -17.98
N PRO A 26 -20.54 12.31 -18.62
CA PRO A 26 -21.38 13.48 -18.55
C PRO A 26 -22.01 13.62 -17.14
N PRO A 27 -22.43 14.83 -16.73
CA PRO A 27 -22.94 15.06 -15.37
C PRO A 27 -24.07 14.11 -14.95
N GLU A 28 -25.02 13.83 -15.83
CA GLU A 28 -26.16 12.95 -15.57
C GLU A 28 -25.77 11.49 -15.30
N ALA A 29 -24.59 11.05 -15.74
CA ALA A 29 -24.12 9.68 -15.49
C ALA A 29 -23.74 9.48 -14.01
N TRP A 30 -23.42 10.55 -13.27
CA TRP A 30 -23.06 10.46 -11.86
C TRP A 30 -24.24 10.06 -10.96
N ASP A 31 -25.46 10.41 -11.37
CA ASP A 31 -26.68 10.12 -10.61
C ASP A 31 -27.41 8.86 -11.11
N GLN A 32 -26.87 8.18 -12.14
CA GLN A 32 -27.40 6.89 -12.59
C GLN A 32 -27.20 5.79 -11.53
N PRO A 33 -28.16 4.85 -11.40
CA PRO A 33 -27.99 3.68 -10.56
C PRO A 33 -26.74 2.87 -10.93
N SER A 34 -26.04 2.37 -9.93
CA SER A 34 -24.90 1.47 -10.09
C SER A 34 -25.34 0.01 -9.91
N ALA A 35 -24.40 -0.93 -10.09
CA ALA A 35 -24.62 -2.33 -9.75
C ALA A 35 -24.71 -2.59 -8.23
N CYS A 36 -24.27 -1.62 -7.40
CA CYS A 36 -24.50 -1.65 -5.97
C CYS A 36 -25.90 -1.09 -5.70
N GLU A 37 -26.81 -1.94 -5.22
CA GLU A 37 -28.19 -1.55 -4.93
C GLU A 37 -28.24 -0.34 -3.99
N GLY A 38 -29.13 0.63 -4.29
CA GLY A 38 -29.24 1.88 -3.55
C GLY A 38 -28.11 2.91 -3.81
N TRP A 39 -27.05 2.54 -4.53
CA TRP A 39 -25.97 3.46 -4.87
C TRP A 39 -26.03 3.93 -6.31
N THR A 40 -25.82 5.22 -6.52
CA THR A 40 -25.51 5.79 -7.83
C THR A 40 -24.03 5.61 -8.14
N VAL A 41 -23.61 5.93 -9.36
CA VAL A 41 -22.18 6.01 -9.72
C VAL A 41 -21.41 6.90 -8.75
N ALA A 42 -21.99 8.04 -8.37
CA ALA A 42 -21.36 8.94 -7.42
C ALA A 42 -21.20 8.35 -6.00
N HIS A 43 -22.16 7.55 -5.53
CA HIS A 43 -22.04 6.85 -4.25
C HIS A 43 -20.89 5.82 -4.27
N VAL A 44 -20.73 5.07 -5.37
CA VAL A 44 -19.59 4.15 -5.54
C VAL A 44 -18.27 4.92 -5.51
N VAL A 45 -18.18 6.03 -6.25
CA VAL A 45 -16.97 6.86 -6.28
C VAL A 45 -16.68 7.47 -4.89
N ALA A 46 -17.71 7.91 -4.17
CA ALA A 46 -17.59 8.41 -2.81
C ALA A 46 -17.12 7.32 -1.83
N HIS A 47 -17.61 6.09 -1.97
CA HIS A 47 -17.15 4.95 -1.19
C HIS A 47 -15.64 4.72 -1.37
N VAL A 48 -15.16 4.69 -2.62
CA VAL A 48 -13.73 4.52 -2.93
C VAL A 48 -12.91 5.69 -2.40
N THR A 49 -13.40 6.93 -2.56
CA THR A 49 -12.76 8.15 -2.07
C THR A 49 -12.61 8.17 -0.55
N SER A 50 -13.58 7.59 0.17
CA SER A 50 -13.55 7.48 1.63
C SER A 50 -12.54 6.47 2.17
N GLN A 51 -11.89 5.67 1.31
CA GLN A 51 -10.81 4.78 1.73
C GLN A 51 -9.48 5.54 1.77
N ASP A 52 -8.92 5.72 2.96
CA ASP A 52 -7.59 6.31 3.10
C ASP A 52 -6.49 5.27 2.88
N PHE A 53 -6.28 4.92 1.60
CA PHE A 53 -5.23 3.99 1.21
C PHE A 53 -3.84 4.48 1.62
N THR A 54 -3.57 5.78 1.51
CA THR A 54 -2.25 6.35 1.80
C THR A 54 -1.90 6.20 3.29
N LEU A 55 -2.85 6.48 4.18
CA LEU A 55 -2.68 6.28 5.62
C LEU A 55 -2.38 4.81 5.95
N ARG A 56 -3.20 3.89 5.44
CA ARG A 56 -3.03 2.43 5.68
C ARG A 56 -1.68 1.94 5.18
N LEU A 57 -1.26 2.38 3.99
CA LEU A 57 0.04 2.03 3.43
C LEU A 57 1.19 2.60 4.27
N THR A 58 1.08 3.86 4.70
CA THR A 58 2.13 4.51 5.49
C THR A 58 2.31 3.82 6.84
N ARG A 59 1.22 3.48 7.53
CA ARG A 59 1.25 2.70 8.78
C ARG A 59 1.88 1.32 8.57
N GLY A 60 1.43 0.59 7.55
CA GLY A 60 1.98 -0.74 7.24
C GLY A 60 3.47 -0.71 6.84
N LEU A 61 3.93 0.37 6.22
CA LEU A 61 5.36 0.59 5.93
C LEU A 61 6.19 0.87 7.17
N ALA A 62 5.59 1.49 8.19
CA ALA A 62 6.19 1.70 9.51
C ALA A 62 6.09 0.44 10.41
N GLY A 63 5.51 -0.66 9.91
CA GLY A 63 5.31 -1.89 10.67
C GLY A 63 4.06 -1.89 11.56
N ASP A 64 3.20 -0.89 11.44
CA ASP A 64 1.94 -0.82 12.18
C ASP A 64 0.80 -1.43 11.34
N TYR A 65 0.34 -2.61 11.79
CA TYR A 65 -0.79 -3.35 11.21
C TYR A 65 -1.98 -3.40 12.16
N SER A 66 -1.94 -2.65 13.28
CA SER A 66 -3.02 -2.65 14.25
C SER A 66 -4.30 -2.06 13.64
N PRO A 67 -5.48 -2.59 14.03
CA PRO A 67 -6.73 -2.01 13.56
C PRO A 67 -6.84 -0.54 14.01
N PRO A 68 -7.53 0.32 13.25
CA PRO A 68 -7.85 1.67 13.71
C PRO A 68 -8.55 1.63 15.07
N GLU A 69 -8.34 2.67 15.89
CA GLU A 69 -9.06 2.85 17.13
C GLU A 69 -10.58 2.79 16.90
N GLY A 70 -11.29 2.10 17.80
CA GLY A 70 -12.74 1.88 17.68
C GLY A 70 -13.16 0.77 16.70
N SER A 71 -12.22 0.06 16.07
CA SER A 71 -12.57 -1.11 15.27
C SER A 71 -13.11 -2.24 16.16
N PRO A 72 -14.18 -2.94 15.76
CA PRO A 72 -14.69 -4.08 16.51
C PRO A 72 -13.65 -5.21 16.57
N THR A 73 -13.72 -6.04 17.61
CA THR A 73 -12.96 -7.29 17.62
C THR A 73 -13.50 -8.23 16.55
N VAL A 74 -12.67 -9.17 16.07
CA VAL A 74 -13.12 -10.15 15.07
C VAL A 74 -14.29 -10.99 15.59
N ALA A 75 -14.31 -11.31 16.88
CA ALA A 75 -15.38 -12.10 17.50
C ALA A 75 -16.72 -11.35 17.59
N GLU A 76 -16.70 -10.01 17.61
CA GLU A 76 -17.88 -9.14 17.69
C GLU A 76 -18.24 -8.52 16.33
N HIS A 77 -17.66 -9.06 15.26
CA HIS A 77 -17.93 -8.60 13.90
C HIS A 77 -19.36 -8.98 13.49
N ASP A 78 -20.12 -7.97 13.09
CA ASP A 78 -21.47 -8.11 12.56
C ASP A 78 -21.41 -7.64 11.10
N GLU A 79 -21.58 -8.60 10.18
CA GLU A 79 -21.44 -8.37 8.73
C GLU A 79 -22.50 -7.41 8.20
N ASP A 80 -23.75 -7.54 8.68
CA ASP A 80 -24.86 -6.71 8.23
C ASP A 80 -24.68 -5.26 8.70
N ARG A 81 -24.31 -5.08 9.97
CA ARG A 81 -23.97 -3.75 10.51
C ARG A 81 -22.76 -3.14 9.80
N PHE A 82 -21.77 -3.96 9.44
CA PHE A 82 -20.60 -3.49 8.70
C PHE A 82 -20.98 -3.04 7.28
N ALA A 83 -21.83 -3.79 6.59
CA ALA A 83 -22.36 -3.42 5.28
C ALA A 83 -23.17 -2.12 5.34
N GLU A 84 -24.04 -1.97 6.34
CA GLU A 84 -24.82 -0.75 6.56
C GLU A 84 -23.92 0.47 6.82
N ASN A 85 -22.87 0.30 7.64
CA ASN A 85 -21.89 1.36 7.88
C ASN A 85 -21.14 1.76 6.60
N ILE A 86 -20.84 0.80 5.71
CA ILE A 86 -20.27 1.08 4.39
C ILE A 86 -21.26 1.87 3.53
N TYR A 87 -22.52 1.46 3.53
CA TYR A 87 -23.62 2.12 2.82
C TYR A 87 -23.76 3.58 3.22
N GLN A 88 -23.94 3.85 4.51
CA GLN A 88 -24.11 5.20 5.07
C GLN A 88 -22.88 6.08 4.89
N ARG A 89 -21.67 5.51 4.98
CA ARG A 89 -20.43 6.25 4.73
C ARG A 89 -20.30 6.71 3.28
N ALA A 90 -20.81 5.95 2.32
CA ALA A 90 -20.81 6.36 0.92
C ALA A 90 -21.74 7.54 0.68
N LEU A 91 -22.96 7.51 1.23
CA LEU A 91 -23.92 8.62 1.16
C LEU A 91 -23.34 9.90 1.76
N SER A 92 -22.92 9.84 3.03
CA SER A 92 -22.32 11.00 3.72
C SER A 92 -21.05 11.51 3.04
N SER A 93 -20.30 10.64 2.36
CA SER A 93 -19.12 11.06 1.61
C SER A 93 -19.48 11.76 0.30
N ARG A 94 -20.49 11.29 -0.42
CA ARG A 94 -21.00 11.99 -1.61
C ARG A 94 -21.43 13.41 -1.24
N GLU A 95 -22.20 13.57 -0.16
CA GLU A 95 -22.63 14.88 0.35
C GLU A 95 -21.45 15.78 0.72
N ARG A 96 -20.50 15.26 1.50
CA ARG A 96 -19.34 16.02 1.98
C ARG A 96 -18.43 16.51 0.85
N HIS A 97 -18.22 15.68 -0.17
CA HIS A 97 -17.32 16.02 -1.27
C HIS A 97 -18.01 16.85 -2.36
N GLY A 98 -19.32 16.66 -2.58
CA GLY A 98 -20.07 17.39 -3.60
C GLY A 98 -19.38 17.37 -4.96
N ASP A 99 -19.24 18.55 -5.56
CA ASP A 99 -18.60 18.74 -6.88
C ASP A 99 -17.09 18.46 -6.86
N GLN A 100 -16.45 18.43 -5.68
CA GLN A 100 -15.02 18.15 -5.55
C GLN A 100 -14.69 16.66 -5.56
N LEU A 101 -15.70 15.79 -5.62
CA LEU A 101 -15.55 14.34 -5.50
C LEU A 101 -14.52 13.74 -6.45
N LEU A 102 -14.58 14.08 -7.75
CA LEU A 102 -13.63 13.56 -8.74
C LEU A 102 -12.21 14.07 -8.50
N GLY A 103 -12.06 15.34 -8.12
CA GLY A 103 -10.77 15.93 -7.79
C GLY A 103 -10.13 15.25 -6.57
N ASP A 104 -10.93 14.98 -5.54
CA ASP A 104 -10.49 14.33 -4.31
C ASP A 104 -10.09 12.87 -4.54
N LEU A 105 -10.90 12.12 -5.29
CA LEU A 105 -10.56 10.75 -5.71
C LEU A 105 -9.21 10.75 -6.48
N THR A 106 -9.08 11.64 -7.45
CA THR A 106 -7.89 11.74 -8.30
C THR A 106 -6.64 11.94 -7.46
N ARG A 107 -6.65 12.92 -6.54
CA ARG A 107 -5.50 13.19 -5.65
C ARG A 107 -5.14 11.99 -4.78
N ARG A 108 -6.15 11.25 -4.29
CA ARG A 108 -5.95 10.07 -3.43
C ARG A 108 -5.38 8.88 -4.20
N LEU A 109 -5.91 8.56 -5.37
CA LEU A 109 -5.40 7.48 -6.24
C LEU A 109 -3.95 7.74 -6.65
N ASP A 110 -3.66 8.97 -7.02
CA ASP A 110 -2.32 9.46 -7.33
C ASP A 110 -1.33 9.26 -6.18
N ALA A 111 -1.71 9.63 -4.96
CA ALA A 111 -0.89 9.48 -3.78
C ALA A 111 -0.58 8.00 -3.50
N ALA A 112 -1.60 7.13 -3.57
CA ALA A 112 -1.46 5.70 -3.37
C ALA A 112 -0.56 5.07 -4.44
N ALA A 113 -0.84 5.29 -5.73
CA ALA A 113 -0.05 4.74 -6.84
C ALA A 113 1.42 5.17 -6.79
N ARG A 114 1.70 6.43 -6.45
CA ARG A 114 3.07 6.93 -6.24
C ARG A 114 3.77 6.22 -5.09
N LEU A 115 3.08 6.01 -3.96
CA LEU A 115 3.66 5.33 -2.80
C LEU A 115 4.03 3.88 -3.11
N PHE A 116 3.14 3.15 -3.79
CA PHE A 116 3.38 1.79 -4.27
C PHE A 116 4.59 1.73 -5.22
N LYS A 117 4.62 2.60 -6.24
CA LYS A 117 5.75 2.66 -7.19
C LYS A 117 7.08 2.90 -6.49
N ARG A 118 7.16 3.89 -5.58
CA ARG A 118 8.39 4.18 -4.83
C ARG A 118 8.87 2.97 -4.02
N ARG A 119 7.95 2.32 -3.29
CA ARG A 119 8.29 1.20 -2.40
C ARG A 119 8.87 0.01 -3.15
N PHE A 120 8.31 -0.31 -4.32
CA PHE A 120 8.68 -1.50 -5.08
C PHE A 120 9.74 -1.23 -6.15
N ALA A 121 9.97 0.03 -6.55
CA ALA A 121 11.12 0.40 -7.38
C ALA A 121 12.47 0.20 -6.64
N HIS A 122 12.53 0.49 -5.34
CA HIS A 122 13.78 0.38 -4.56
C HIS A 122 14.19 -1.06 -4.20
N HIS A 123 13.30 -2.05 -4.37
CA HIS A 123 13.64 -3.45 -4.10
C HIS A 123 14.40 -4.13 -5.24
N SER A 124 14.50 -3.51 -6.43
CA SER A 124 15.31 -4.03 -7.53
C SER A 124 16.81 -3.71 -7.38
N THR A 125 17.17 -2.72 -6.57
CA THR A 125 18.57 -2.23 -6.47
C THR A 125 19.39 -2.88 -5.36
N VAL A 126 18.75 -3.54 -4.39
CA VAL A 126 19.43 -4.07 -3.19
C VAL A 126 19.86 -5.55 -3.33
N ARG A 127 19.38 -6.26 -4.38
CA ARG A 127 19.66 -7.70 -4.53
C ARG A 127 20.84 -8.09 -5.43
N THR A 128 21.62 -7.14 -5.95
CA THR A 128 22.74 -7.44 -6.87
C THR A 128 24.14 -7.29 -6.25
N SER A 129 24.29 -6.95 -4.97
CA SER A 129 25.62 -6.73 -4.36
C SER A 129 26.18 -7.90 -3.54
N GLN A 130 25.49 -9.04 -3.45
CA GLN A 130 25.94 -10.16 -2.59
C GLN A 130 26.27 -11.47 -3.33
N ASP A 131 26.33 -11.45 -4.66
CA ASP A 131 26.88 -12.55 -5.47
C ASP A 131 27.95 -12.00 -6.43
N ASN A 132 29.16 -11.78 -5.91
CA ASN A 132 30.34 -11.62 -6.76
C ASN A 132 31.39 -12.67 -6.33
N PRO A 133 31.56 -13.77 -7.09
CA PRO A 133 32.53 -14.81 -6.77
C PRO A 133 33.98 -14.43 -7.15
N ASN A 134 34.25 -13.18 -7.53
CA ASN A 134 35.56 -12.76 -8.01
C ASN A 134 36.16 -11.61 -7.19
N ARG A 135 36.59 -11.92 -5.96
CA ARG A 135 37.67 -11.18 -5.29
C ARG A 135 38.84 -12.12 -5.01
N GLY A 136 39.54 -12.49 -6.07
CA GLY A 136 40.94 -12.87 -5.98
C GLY A 136 41.79 -11.63 -5.72
N GLY A 137 42.40 -11.54 -4.54
CA GLY A 137 43.25 -10.39 -4.18
C GLY A 137 44.00 -10.67 -2.89
N LYS A 138 45.22 -11.19 -3.04
CA LYS A 138 46.15 -11.63 -1.98
C LYS A 138 46.37 -10.53 -0.93
N GLN A 139 46.17 -10.83 0.35
CA GLN A 139 46.92 -10.18 1.42
C GLN A 139 47.80 -11.21 2.13
N LEU A 140 49.09 -10.99 1.93
CA LEU A 140 50.23 -11.67 2.47
C LEU A 140 50.32 -11.34 3.98
N PHE A 141 49.92 -12.27 4.85
CA PHE A 141 50.19 -12.14 6.29
C PHE A 141 51.52 -12.83 6.59
N LYS A 142 52.51 -12.07 7.09
CA LYS A 142 53.79 -12.59 7.56
C LYS A 142 53.63 -13.26 8.93
N PRO A 143 54.40 -14.32 9.25
CA PRO A 143 54.37 -14.96 10.55
C PRO A 143 55.19 -14.13 11.56
N HIS A 144 54.65 -13.93 12.77
CA HIS A 144 55.45 -13.54 13.91
C HIS A 144 55.62 -14.76 14.82
N ASP A 145 56.88 -15.10 15.06
CA ASP A 145 57.33 -16.29 15.76
C ASP A 145 57.25 -16.12 17.28
N GLY A 146 57.01 -17.26 17.93
CA GLY A 146 57.27 -17.71 19.30
C GLY A 146 57.28 -16.75 20.50
N ARG A 147 56.49 -17.11 21.52
CA ARG A 147 57.05 -17.82 22.70
C ARG A 147 55.97 -18.48 23.57
N VAL A 148 56.32 -19.68 24.00
CA VAL A 148 55.60 -20.64 24.85
C VAL A 148 55.88 -20.36 26.33
N SER A 149 54.89 -20.55 27.20
CA SER A 149 55.00 -21.02 28.61
C SER A 149 53.56 -21.20 29.14
N ALA A 150 53.00 -22.41 29.20
CA ALA A 150 53.10 -23.43 30.25
C ALA A 150 52.33 -23.11 31.56
N GLY A 151 51.19 -23.81 31.77
CA GLY A 151 50.95 -24.54 33.02
C GLY A 151 49.85 -24.09 34.01
N ARG A 152 48.93 -25.05 34.28
CA ARG A 152 48.18 -25.34 35.54
C ARG A 152 46.87 -24.55 35.77
N ALA A 153 45.66 -25.12 35.69
CA ALA A 153 44.95 -26.22 36.40
C ALA A 153 44.24 -25.77 37.70
N VAL A 154 42.92 -26.05 37.76
CA VAL A 154 41.97 -26.26 38.90
C VAL A 154 42.08 -25.32 40.13
N ASP A 155 41.02 -24.78 40.72
CA ASP A 155 39.64 -25.22 41.02
C ASP A 155 38.58 -24.12 40.73
#